data_AF-A0A7W0TA80-F1
#
_entry.id   AF-A0A7W0TA80-F1
#
_cell.length_a   1.000
_cell.length_b   1.000
_cell.length_c   1.000
_cell.angle_alpha   90.00
_cell.angle_beta   90.00
_cell.angle_gamma   90.00
#
_symmetry.space_group_name_H-M   'P 1'
#
loop_
_entity.id
_entity.type
_entity.pdbx_description
1 polymer ?
#
loop_
_entity_poly.entity_id
_entity_poly.type
_entity_poly.pdbx_seq_one_letter_code
_entity_poly.pdbx_strand_id
1 'polypeptide(L)'
;MATNTQARTYAAAHFSLELDGKDEVSLFRSIEGGSIKADVMTYQHGANYDRWRQLGKPKFEDIKVQCGMSMSKPFYKWIEEFFTGKAVRKNGAIIAADFYYIERARREFTQAMIKELTFPKLDGSDKNAAYMNISMAVEGIVFKKGDGKKLAPPKMDAQKLWTACNFRFRLDSFEQACKRVSKIDSFTVKQNVIDYHAGGARAPIKCPSQVDFPQLSFYVPESDAQPFLEHFAKRGVAGERPGHLTGMIQTFDNDGTDLFTLSFKGADIVNVQPDKSDSGSEDIKQVKIDIYTESMSFAYVDVQTTG
;
A
#
# COMPACT_ATOMS: atom_id res chain seq x y z
N MET A 1 25.08 25.29 -37.61
CA MET A 1 23.70 25.41 -37.12
C MET A 1 23.53 24.47 -35.94
N ALA A 2 23.50 25.02 -34.71
CA ALA A 2 23.25 24.22 -33.52
C ALA A 2 21.76 23.86 -33.50
N THR A 3 21.43 22.58 -33.68
CA THR A 3 20.08 22.07 -33.55
C THR A 3 19.63 22.28 -32.11
N ASN A 4 18.85 23.34 -31.90
CA ASN A 4 18.15 23.59 -30.66
C ASN A 4 17.07 22.51 -30.51
N THR A 5 17.45 21.35 -29.97
CA THR A 5 16.51 20.30 -29.60
C THR A 5 15.72 20.81 -28.41
N GLN A 6 14.72 21.66 -28.67
CA GLN A 6 13.78 22.13 -27.67
C GLN A 6 13.24 20.91 -26.92
N ALA A 7 13.42 20.93 -25.60
CA ALA A 7 12.84 19.92 -24.73
C ALA A 7 11.32 20.02 -24.87
N ARG A 8 10.73 19.16 -25.70
CA ARG A 8 9.28 19.09 -25.87
C ARG A 8 8.67 18.66 -24.54
N THR A 9 7.59 19.34 -24.15
CA THR A 9 6.69 18.84 -23.12
C THR A 9 6.24 17.44 -23.50
N TYR A 10 6.30 16.50 -22.55
CA TYR A 10 5.89 15.12 -22.77
C TYR A 10 4.73 14.78 -21.83
N ALA A 11 3.81 13.94 -22.30
CA ALA A 11 2.84 13.29 -21.44
C ALA A 11 3.46 11.98 -20.97
N ALA A 12 3.63 11.81 -19.66
CA ALA A 12 4.04 10.52 -19.12
C ALA A 12 2.86 9.55 -19.27
N ALA A 13 3.06 8.48 -20.03
CA ALA A 13 2.04 7.45 -20.26
C ALA A 13 2.32 6.19 -19.44
N HIS A 14 3.59 5.90 -19.18
CA HIS A 14 4.03 4.69 -18.50
C HIS A 14 5.07 5.00 -17.43
N PHE A 15 4.97 4.31 -16.29
CA PHE A 15 5.93 4.44 -15.20
C PHE A 15 6.45 3.08 -14.81
N SER A 16 7.77 2.92 -14.72
CA SER A 16 8.40 1.72 -14.18
C SER A 16 9.15 2.03 -12.88
N LEU A 17 9.16 1.03 -11.99
CA LEU A 17 10.00 1.03 -10.81
C LEU A 17 11.23 0.14 -11.07
N GLU A 18 12.38 0.55 -10.55
CA GLU A 18 13.62 -0.22 -10.52
C GLU A 18 14.06 -0.32 -9.06
N LEU A 19 14.38 -1.52 -8.57
CA LEU A 19 14.91 -1.74 -7.21
C LEU A 19 16.25 -2.48 -7.27
N ASP A 20 17.21 -1.99 -6.49
CA ASP A 20 18.56 -2.53 -6.29
C ASP A 20 19.32 -2.83 -7.60
N GLY A 21 19.16 -1.99 -8.62
CA GLY A 21 19.87 -2.13 -9.91
C GLY A 21 19.44 -3.33 -10.74
N LYS A 22 18.28 -3.94 -10.44
CA LYS A 22 17.65 -4.94 -11.30
C LYS A 22 16.68 -4.23 -12.24
N ASP A 23 16.97 -4.29 -13.54
CA ASP A 23 16.43 -3.42 -14.58
C ASP A 23 14.91 -3.34 -14.71
N GLU A 24 14.09 -4.23 -14.13
CA GLU A 24 12.64 -4.19 -14.38
C GLU A 24 11.83 -4.67 -13.17
N VAL A 25 11.37 -3.73 -12.32
CA VAL A 25 10.41 -4.02 -11.23
C VAL A 25 8.95 -3.75 -11.66
N SER A 26 8.72 -3.72 -12.98
CA SER A 26 7.41 -3.62 -13.65
C SER A 26 6.77 -2.23 -13.66
N LEU A 27 5.67 -2.12 -14.41
CA LEU A 27 4.88 -0.90 -14.54
C LEU A 27 3.86 -0.75 -13.41
N PHE A 28 3.69 0.47 -12.95
CA PHE A 28 2.67 0.84 -11.98
C PHE A 28 1.78 1.96 -12.55
N ARG A 29 0.58 2.12 -11.99
CA ARG A 29 -0.48 2.97 -12.56
C ARG A 29 -0.23 4.45 -12.33
N SER A 30 0.15 4.82 -11.12
CA SER A 30 0.35 6.22 -10.74
C SER A 30 1.46 6.36 -9.69
N ILE A 31 2.13 7.51 -9.75
CA ILE A 31 3.09 7.96 -8.75
C ILE A 31 2.69 9.35 -8.28
N GLU A 32 2.75 9.54 -6.97
CA GLU A 32 2.58 10.84 -6.32
C GLU A 32 3.76 11.10 -5.38
N GLY A 33 4.08 12.38 -5.15
CA GLY A 33 5.12 12.79 -4.21
C GLY A 33 6.53 12.67 -4.77
N GLY A 34 7.49 12.48 -3.87
CA GLY A 34 8.92 12.49 -4.17
C GLY A 34 9.45 13.88 -4.57
N SER A 35 8.89 14.95 -4.00
CA SER A 35 9.43 16.30 -4.18
C SER A 35 10.50 16.61 -3.12
N ILE A 36 11.38 17.57 -3.45
CA ILE A 36 12.37 18.10 -2.51
C ILE A 36 11.85 19.45 -2.04
N LYS A 37 11.51 19.53 -0.75
CA LYS A 37 11.11 20.78 -0.10
C LYS A 37 12.24 21.26 0.80
N ALA A 38 12.33 22.55 1.05
CA ALA A 38 13.20 23.09 2.08
C ALA A 38 12.41 24.13 2.87
N ASP A 39 12.48 24.05 4.19
CA ASP A 39 11.78 25.01 5.04
C ASP A 39 12.44 26.39 4.91
N VAL A 40 11.65 27.47 4.94
CA VAL A 40 12.18 28.82 4.93
C VAL A 40 12.29 29.32 6.37
N MET A 41 13.51 29.54 6.84
CA MET A 41 13.75 30.16 8.15
C MET A 41 13.73 31.69 7.99
N THR A 42 12.97 32.37 8.84
CA THR A 42 12.90 33.84 8.85
C THR A 42 13.67 34.39 10.04
N TYR A 43 14.55 35.37 9.79
CA TYR A 43 15.22 36.14 10.82
C TYR A 43 14.76 37.59 10.75
N GLN A 44 14.50 38.19 11.90
CA GLN A 44 14.29 39.62 12.03
C GLN A 44 15.49 40.21 12.75
N HIS A 45 16.20 41.12 12.08
CA HIS A 45 17.39 41.77 12.65
C HIS A 45 17.04 43.21 13.03
N GLY A 46 17.01 43.49 14.34
CA GLY A 46 16.90 44.86 14.87
C GLY A 46 15.55 45.54 14.64
N ALA A 47 15.58 46.88 14.62
CA ALA A 47 14.40 47.76 14.65
C ALA A 47 13.70 47.96 13.29
N ASN A 48 14.22 47.36 12.20
CA ASN A 48 13.60 47.45 10.89
C ASN A 48 12.57 46.33 10.69
N TYR A 49 11.52 46.61 9.90
CA TYR A 49 10.46 45.65 9.58
C TYR A 49 10.86 44.61 8.51
N ASP A 50 12.10 44.65 8.02
CA ASP A 50 12.60 43.74 7.01
C ASP A 50 12.86 42.34 7.58
N ARG A 51 12.20 41.34 7.00
CA ARG A 51 12.39 39.92 7.34
C ARG A 51 13.32 39.25 6.35
N TRP A 52 14.49 38.85 6.83
CA TRP A 52 15.46 38.10 6.05
C TRP A 52 15.04 36.63 6.03
N ARG A 53 15.18 35.99 4.87
CA ARG A 53 14.78 34.60 4.65
C ARG A 53 16.00 33.77 4.27
N GLN A 54 16.20 32.66 4.97
CA GLN A 54 17.24 31.69 4.67
C GLN A 54 16.61 30.34 4.35
N LEU A 55 17.17 29.64 3.35
CA LEU A 55 16.79 28.27 3.06
C LEU A 55 17.29 27.36 4.18
N GLY A 56 16.35 26.66 4.82
CA GLY A 56 16.60 25.68 5.87
C GLY A 56 17.09 24.34 5.30
N LYS A 57 16.92 23.28 6.09
CA LYS A 57 17.34 21.93 5.69
C LYS A 57 16.39 21.36 4.62
N PRO A 58 16.90 20.60 3.64
CA PRO A 58 16.06 19.90 2.69
C PRO A 58 15.28 18.78 3.40
N LYS A 59 14.00 18.68 3.06
CA LYS A 59 13.06 17.61 3.43
C LYS A 59 12.66 16.88 2.15
N PHE A 60 12.84 15.57 2.17
CA PHE A 60 12.43 14.69 1.09
C PHE A 60 11.03 14.17 1.38
N GLU A 61 10.09 14.45 0.49
CA GLU A 61 8.74 13.91 0.61
C GLU A 61 8.70 12.42 0.31
N ASP A 62 7.76 11.74 0.95
CA ASP A 62 7.50 10.33 0.69
C ASP A 62 6.99 10.14 -0.75
N ILE A 63 7.29 8.97 -1.31
CA ILE A 63 6.87 8.56 -2.65
C ILE A 63 5.69 7.62 -2.49
N LYS A 64 4.55 7.96 -3.08
CA LYS A 64 3.37 7.09 -3.12
C LYS A 64 3.26 6.44 -4.49
N VAL A 65 3.17 5.13 -4.53
CA VAL A 65 3.04 4.33 -5.75
C VAL A 65 1.76 3.52 -5.68
N GLN A 66 0.96 3.58 -6.75
CA GLN A 66 -0.22 2.74 -6.91
C GLN A 66 0.11 1.57 -7.85
N CYS A 67 0.14 0.36 -7.31
CA CYS A 67 0.49 -0.86 -8.04
C CYS A 67 -0.64 -1.89 -8.02
N GLY A 68 -0.78 -2.62 -9.13
CA GLY A 68 -1.59 -3.84 -9.19
C GLY A 68 -0.76 -5.09 -8.87
N MET A 69 -1.22 -6.26 -9.32
CA MET A 69 -0.52 -7.53 -9.11
C MET A 69 0.65 -7.80 -10.10
N SER A 70 0.90 -6.90 -11.05
CA SER A 70 1.92 -7.06 -12.09
C SER A 70 3.37 -6.80 -11.64
N MET A 71 3.62 -6.66 -10.33
CA MET A 71 4.94 -6.36 -9.77
C MET A 71 5.90 -7.56 -9.78
N SER A 72 7.21 -7.31 -9.78
CA SER A 72 8.21 -8.38 -9.78
C SER A 72 8.40 -9.01 -8.39
N LYS A 73 8.86 -10.27 -8.34
CA LYS A 73 9.06 -11.03 -7.08
C LYS A 73 9.91 -10.29 -6.02
N PRO A 74 10.99 -9.57 -6.38
CA PRO A 74 11.77 -8.77 -5.41
C PRO A 74 10.97 -7.68 -4.70
N PHE A 75 9.89 -7.19 -5.31
CA PHE A 75 8.97 -6.22 -4.71
C PHE A 75 8.08 -6.87 -3.67
N TYR A 76 7.44 -8.00 -4.00
CA TYR A 76 6.62 -8.72 -3.02
C TYR A 76 7.42 -9.24 -1.84
N LYS A 77 8.63 -9.75 -2.07
CA LYS A 77 9.53 -10.13 -0.97
C LYS A 77 9.83 -8.95 -0.04
N TRP A 78 9.94 -7.74 -0.58
CA TRP A 78 10.15 -6.54 0.23
C TRP A 78 8.92 -6.19 1.08
N ILE A 79 7.71 -6.41 0.54
CA ILE A 79 6.46 -6.30 1.30
C ILE A 79 6.40 -7.37 2.40
N GLU A 80 6.76 -8.62 2.10
CA GLU A 80 6.82 -9.69 3.10
C GLU A 80 7.78 -9.35 4.25
N GLU A 81 8.97 -8.86 3.93
CA GLU A 81 9.96 -8.41 4.91
C GLU A 81 9.42 -7.25 5.78
N PHE A 82 8.65 -6.33 5.19
CA PHE A 82 7.97 -5.26 5.92
C PHE A 82 6.97 -5.80 6.96
N PHE A 83 6.14 -6.78 6.59
CA PHE A 83 5.21 -7.41 7.55
C PHE A 83 5.93 -8.16 8.68
N THR A 84 7.13 -8.71 8.43
CA THR A 84 7.95 -9.34 9.48
C THR A 84 8.64 -8.32 10.41
N GLY A 85 8.50 -7.01 10.16
CA GLY A 85 9.17 -5.96 10.92
C GLY A 85 10.64 -5.74 10.55
N LYS A 86 11.13 -6.38 9.49
CA LYS A 86 12.48 -6.13 8.96
C LYS A 86 12.44 -4.95 8.01
N ALA A 87 12.80 -3.77 8.51
CA ALA A 87 12.91 -2.56 7.72
C ALA A 87 14.15 -2.60 6.80
N VAL A 88 14.05 -3.34 5.70
CA VAL A 88 15.09 -3.41 4.66
C VAL A 88 15.05 -2.13 3.83
N ARG A 89 16.19 -1.44 3.76
CA ARG A 89 16.37 -0.26 2.92
C ARG A 89 16.79 -0.68 1.52
N LYS A 90 16.16 -0.10 0.50
CA LYS A 90 16.46 -0.37 -0.91
C LYS A 90 16.79 0.91 -1.66
N ASN A 91 17.68 0.79 -2.63
CA ASN A 91 17.95 1.88 -3.58
C ASN A 91 17.17 1.59 -4.86
N GLY A 92 16.85 2.63 -5.62
CA GLY A 92 16.11 2.40 -6.85
C GLY A 92 15.91 3.65 -7.68
N ALA A 93 15.21 3.46 -8.79
CA ALA A 93 14.85 4.54 -9.68
C ALA A 93 13.40 4.41 -10.13
N ILE A 94 12.77 5.55 -10.34
CA ILE A 94 11.44 5.65 -10.94
C ILE A 94 11.63 6.26 -12.31
N ILE A 95 11.23 5.52 -13.33
CA ILE A 95 11.41 5.92 -14.71
C ILE A 95 10.03 6.27 -15.27
N ALA A 96 9.91 7.50 -15.79
CA ALA A 96 8.73 7.96 -16.50
C ALA A 96 9.01 7.90 -18.01
N ALA A 97 8.17 7.16 -18.72
CA ALA A 97 8.25 6.98 -20.16
C ALA A 97 7.07 7.62 -20.90
N ASP A 98 7.36 7.97 -22.15
CA ASP A 98 6.43 8.49 -23.14
C ASP A 98 5.50 7.38 -23.69
N PHE A 99 4.54 7.72 -24.53
CA PHE A 99 3.64 6.75 -25.20
C PHE A 99 4.37 5.65 -25.99
N TYR A 100 5.59 5.92 -26.45
CA TYR A 100 6.43 4.96 -27.18
C TYR A 100 7.36 4.13 -26.28
N TYR A 101 7.14 4.13 -24.96
CA TYR A 101 8.00 3.49 -23.95
C TYR A 101 9.42 4.07 -23.91
N ILE A 102 9.62 5.31 -24.34
CA ILE A 102 10.92 5.97 -24.31
C ILE A 102 11.04 6.71 -22.98
N GLU A 103 12.07 6.39 -22.20
CA GLU A 103 12.40 7.04 -20.95
C GLU A 103 12.68 8.55 -21.16
N ARG A 104 11.92 9.40 -20.47
CA ARG A 104 12.03 10.87 -20.52
C ARG A 104 12.54 11.48 -19.23
N ALA A 105 12.20 10.88 -18.10
CA ALA A 105 12.65 11.34 -16.79
C ALA A 105 12.94 10.15 -15.87
N ARG A 106 13.99 10.31 -15.07
CA ARG A 106 14.41 9.34 -14.07
C ARG A 106 14.50 10.02 -12.71
N ARG A 107 13.88 9.42 -11.70
CA ARG A 107 13.99 9.85 -10.30
C ARG A 107 14.72 8.76 -9.53
N GLU A 108 15.99 8.97 -9.27
CA GLU A 108 16.77 8.05 -8.44
C GLU A 108 16.49 8.35 -6.98
N PHE A 109 16.15 7.32 -6.21
CA PHE A 109 15.96 7.41 -4.78
C PHE A 109 16.97 6.52 -4.05
N THR A 110 17.43 7.01 -2.90
CA THR A 110 18.40 6.31 -2.05
C THR A 110 17.80 6.00 -0.69
N GLN A 111 18.12 4.81 -0.18
CA GLN A 111 17.73 4.33 1.15
C GLN A 111 16.22 4.40 1.39
N ALA A 112 15.42 3.93 0.42
CA ALA A 112 13.97 3.86 0.56
C ALA A 112 13.55 2.74 1.51
N MET A 113 12.56 3.02 2.35
CA MET A 113 11.87 2.06 3.19
C MET A 113 10.36 2.18 3.00
N ILE A 114 9.63 1.07 3.14
CA ILE A 114 8.15 1.11 3.12
C ILE A 114 7.68 1.76 4.42
N LYS A 115 6.82 2.77 4.30
CA LYS A 115 6.21 3.49 5.43
C LYS A 115 4.75 3.08 5.60
N GLU A 116 4.01 2.97 4.51
CA GLU A 116 2.59 2.58 4.57
C GLU A 116 2.25 1.67 3.39
N LEU A 117 1.41 0.67 3.66
CA LEU A 117 0.81 -0.19 2.65
C LEU A 117 -0.70 -0.17 2.85
N THR A 118 -1.42 0.33 1.85
CA THR A 118 -2.88 0.38 1.85
C THR A 118 -3.44 -0.65 0.88
N PHE A 119 -4.26 -1.54 1.41
CA PHE A 119 -5.06 -2.45 0.62
C PHE A 119 -6.38 -1.77 0.22
N PRO A 120 -6.83 -1.95 -1.03
CA PRO A 120 -8.10 -1.42 -1.48
C PRO A 120 -9.26 -2.13 -0.77
N LYS A 121 -10.45 -1.51 -0.83
CA LYS A 121 -11.68 -2.21 -0.46
C LYS A 121 -11.87 -3.43 -1.38
N LEU A 122 -12.32 -4.53 -0.81
CA LEU A 122 -12.71 -5.74 -1.55
C LEU A 122 -14.22 -5.90 -1.41
N ASP A 123 -14.92 -6.09 -2.51
CA ASP A 123 -16.39 -6.12 -2.56
C ASP A 123 -16.82 -7.12 -3.63
N GLY A 124 -17.63 -8.10 -3.24
CA GLY A 124 -18.12 -9.15 -4.13
C GLY A 124 -18.93 -8.63 -5.32
N SER A 125 -19.47 -7.41 -5.21
CA SER A 125 -20.24 -6.77 -6.27
C SER A 125 -19.35 -5.97 -7.25
N ASP A 126 -18.12 -5.65 -6.85
CA ASP A 126 -17.24 -4.76 -7.60
C ASP A 126 -16.29 -5.54 -8.53
N LYS A 127 -16.53 -5.46 -9.84
CA LYS A 127 -15.72 -6.12 -10.88
C LYS A 127 -14.52 -5.29 -11.34
N ASN A 128 -14.27 -4.13 -10.72
CA ASN A 128 -13.15 -3.28 -11.10
C ASN A 128 -11.80 -3.87 -10.66
N ALA A 129 -10.74 -3.47 -11.37
CA ALA A 129 -9.38 -3.82 -11.01
C ALA A 129 -9.00 -3.16 -9.67
N ALA A 130 -8.47 -3.97 -8.75
CA ALA A 130 -7.99 -3.55 -7.45
C ALA A 130 -6.52 -3.11 -7.53
N TYR A 131 -6.17 -2.07 -6.76
CA TYR A 131 -4.81 -1.53 -6.69
C TYR A 131 -4.41 -1.30 -5.24
N MET A 132 -3.18 -1.67 -4.89
CA MET A 132 -2.55 -1.32 -3.62
C MET A 132 -1.85 0.02 -3.74
N ASN A 133 -1.87 0.80 -2.66
CA ASN A 133 -1.08 2.02 -2.54
C ASN A 133 0.05 1.80 -1.55
N ILE A 134 1.28 2.12 -1.97
CA ILE A 134 2.49 1.96 -1.17
C ILE A 134 3.15 3.33 -1.00
N SER A 135 3.28 3.78 0.24
CA SER A 135 4.03 4.96 0.61
C SER A 135 5.44 4.54 1.03
N MET A 136 6.45 5.02 0.33
CA MET A 136 7.86 4.79 0.63
C MET A 136 8.51 6.07 1.17
N ALA A 137 9.20 5.95 2.29
CA ALA A 137 10.01 7.00 2.86
C ALA A 137 11.43 6.90 2.31
N VAL A 138 11.92 7.98 1.70
CA VAL A 138 13.25 8.06 1.07
C VAL A 138 14.14 9.08 1.79
N GLU A 139 15.46 8.85 1.79
CA GLU A 139 16.44 9.77 2.40
C GLU A 139 17.12 10.70 1.39
N GLY A 140 17.06 10.35 0.10
CA GLY A 140 17.61 11.17 -0.97
C GLY A 140 16.87 10.92 -2.26
N ILE A 141 16.66 11.99 -3.04
CA ILE A 141 16.06 11.96 -4.36
C ILE A 141 16.94 12.79 -5.30
N VAL A 142 17.26 12.24 -6.47
CA VAL A 142 17.97 12.92 -7.55
C VAL A 142 17.12 12.83 -8.83
N PHE A 143 16.80 13.98 -9.39
CA PHE A 143 16.13 14.07 -10.68
C PHE A 143 17.16 14.06 -11.80
N LYS A 144 17.09 13.06 -12.67
CA LYS A 144 17.89 12.97 -13.89
C LYS A 144 16.97 13.05 -15.12
N LYS A 145 17.53 13.61 -16.20
CA LYS A 145 16.90 13.52 -17.52
C LYS A 145 16.95 12.06 -17.96
N GLY A 146 15.86 11.57 -18.54
CA GLY A 146 15.82 10.20 -19.04
C GLY A 146 16.82 9.97 -20.16
N ASP A 147 17.44 8.78 -20.19
CA ASP A 147 18.47 8.41 -21.15
C ASP A 147 17.92 8.07 -22.55
N GLY A 148 16.60 8.20 -22.75
CA GLY A 148 15.96 7.85 -24.03
C GLY A 148 15.95 6.35 -24.32
N LYS A 149 16.30 5.52 -23.33
CA LYS A 149 16.21 4.07 -23.43
C LYS A 149 14.75 3.65 -23.57
N LYS A 150 14.52 2.63 -24.40
CA LYS A 150 13.20 2.02 -24.54
C LYS A 150 12.99 1.07 -23.38
N LEU A 151 12.00 1.35 -22.54
CA LEU A 151 11.53 0.40 -21.54
C LEU A 151 10.95 -0.81 -22.27
N ALA A 152 11.20 -2.02 -21.75
CA ALA A 152 10.50 -3.18 -22.26
C ALA A 152 8.99 -2.98 -22.04
N PRO A 153 8.15 -3.24 -23.05
CA PRO A 153 6.72 -3.29 -22.83
C PRO A 153 6.46 -4.34 -21.76
N PRO A 154 5.48 -4.10 -20.86
CA PRO A 154 5.18 -5.06 -19.83
C PRO A 154 4.76 -6.35 -20.54
N LYS A 155 5.27 -7.49 -20.08
CA LYS A 155 4.51 -8.73 -20.21
C LYS A 155 3.31 -8.59 -19.27
N MET A 156 2.30 -7.80 -19.68
CA MET A 156 0.98 -7.87 -19.08
C MET A 156 0.42 -9.22 -19.51
N ASP A 157 0.81 -10.27 -18.78
CA ASP A 157 0.00 -11.46 -18.76
C ASP A 157 -1.37 -11.00 -18.25
N ALA A 158 -2.37 -11.00 -19.14
CA ALA A 158 -3.76 -10.66 -18.81
C ALA A 158 -4.32 -11.51 -17.65
N GLN A 159 -3.58 -12.56 -17.28
CA GLN A 159 -3.81 -13.58 -16.27
C GLN A 159 -3.38 -13.18 -14.83
N LYS A 160 -3.07 -11.91 -14.57
CA LYS A 160 -2.84 -11.40 -13.20
C LYS A 160 -3.67 -10.14 -12.93
N LEU A 161 -4.90 -10.11 -13.46
CA LEU A 161 -5.81 -9.00 -13.23
C LEU A 161 -6.50 -9.18 -11.88
N TRP A 162 -5.94 -8.55 -10.85
CA TRP A 162 -6.56 -8.54 -9.54
C TRP A 162 -7.85 -7.72 -9.56
N THR A 163 -8.99 -8.38 -9.31
CA THR A 163 -10.32 -7.77 -9.20
C THR A 163 -10.76 -7.69 -7.74
N ALA A 164 -11.59 -6.71 -7.40
CA ALA A 164 -12.08 -6.51 -6.03
C ALA A 164 -13.07 -7.60 -5.57
N CYS A 165 -13.71 -8.32 -6.49
CA CYS A 165 -14.72 -9.35 -6.20
C CYS A 165 -14.14 -10.72 -5.84
N ASN A 166 -12.92 -11.02 -6.26
CA ASN A 166 -12.33 -12.35 -6.13
C ASN A 166 -11.54 -12.48 -4.82
N PHE A 167 -12.26 -12.62 -3.70
CA PHE A 167 -11.64 -12.84 -2.39
C PHE A 167 -12.38 -13.90 -1.56
N ARG A 168 -11.64 -14.47 -0.61
CA ARG A 168 -12.14 -15.38 0.43
C ARG A 168 -11.66 -14.89 1.77
N PHE A 169 -12.60 -14.72 2.70
CA PHE A 169 -12.32 -14.41 4.08
C PHE A 169 -12.55 -15.67 4.92
N ARG A 170 -11.62 -16.00 5.81
CA ARG A 170 -11.78 -17.04 6.83
C ARG A 170 -11.37 -16.50 8.18
N LEU A 171 -12.14 -16.86 9.20
CA LEU A 171 -11.83 -16.63 10.60
C LEU A 171 -12.08 -17.94 11.34
N ASP A 172 -11.09 -18.38 12.09
CA ASP A 172 -11.16 -19.60 12.89
C ASP A 172 -12.35 -19.52 13.84
N SER A 173 -13.03 -20.64 14.06
CA SER A 173 -14.30 -20.73 14.80
C SER A 173 -15.55 -20.16 14.10
N PHE A 174 -15.40 -19.40 13.00
CA PHE A 174 -16.53 -18.76 12.29
C PHE A 174 -16.59 -19.08 10.79
N GLU A 175 -15.98 -20.19 10.36
CA GLU A 175 -15.84 -20.52 8.93
C GLU A 175 -17.16 -20.51 8.14
N GLN A 176 -18.26 -20.98 8.73
CA GLN A 176 -19.57 -21.01 8.05
C GLN A 176 -20.14 -19.60 7.84
N ALA A 177 -20.04 -18.74 8.86
CA ALA A 177 -20.50 -17.36 8.80
C ALA A 177 -19.61 -16.49 7.90
N CYS A 178 -18.32 -16.84 7.78
CA CYS A 178 -17.37 -16.16 6.91
C CYS A 178 -17.52 -16.48 5.41
N LYS A 179 -18.29 -17.52 5.03
CA LYS A 179 -18.48 -17.88 3.61
C LYS A 179 -19.20 -16.81 2.80
N ARG A 180 -20.09 -16.05 3.44
CA ARG A 180 -20.93 -15.04 2.78
C ARG A 180 -20.46 -13.61 3.08
N VAL A 181 -19.18 -13.42 3.43
CA VAL A 181 -18.61 -12.07 3.57
C VAL A 181 -18.75 -11.34 2.24
N SER A 182 -19.44 -10.22 2.28
CA SER A 182 -19.81 -9.44 1.10
C SER A 182 -18.75 -8.40 0.75
N LYS A 183 -18.17 -7.78 1.78
CA LYS A 183 -17.23 -6.67 1.64
C LYS A 183 -16.19 -6.67 2.76
N ILE A 184 -14.99 -6.21 2.44
CA ILE A 184 -13.91 -5.88 3.37
C ILE A 184 -13.52 -4.43 3.09
N ASP A 185 -13.51 -3.58 4.11
CA ASP A 185 -13.11 -2.18 3.95
C ASP A 185 -11.60 -2.06 3.69
N SER A 186 -11.20 -0.95 3.07
CA SER A 186 -9.79 -0.64 2.86
C SER A 186 -9.07 -0.47 4.19
N PHE A 187 -7.89 -1.04 4.33
CA PHE A 187 -7.07 -0.92 5.53
C PHE A 187 -5.62 -0.57 5.18
N THR A 188 -4.97 0.15 6.09
CA THR A 188 -3.59 0.62 5.90
C THR A 188 -2.70 0.14 7.03
N VAL A 189 -1.69 -0.66 6.69
CA VAL A 189 -0.61 -1.05 7.60
C VAL A 189 0.45 0.05 7.59
N LYS A 190 0.82 0.57 8.76
CA LYS A 190 1.74 1.70 8.88
C LYS A 190 2.97 1.32 9.68
N GLN A 191 4.13 1.79 9.26
CA GLN A 191 5.34 1.79 10.05
C GLN A 191 5.73 3.24 10.28
N ASN A 192 5.71 3.70 11.53
CA ASN A 192 6.13 5.05 11.81
C ASN A 192 7.63 5.18 11.54
N VAL A 193 7.99 6.27 10.88
CA VAL A 193 9.37 6.59 10.55
C VAL A 193 9.75 7.81 11.36
N ILE A 194 10.74 7.63 12.23
CA ILE A 194 11.25 8.68 13.10
C ILE A 194 12.45 9.32 12.41
N ASP A 195 12.41 10.63 12.25
CA ASP A 195 13.51 11.39 11.67
C ASP A 195 14.60 11.63 12.73
N TYR A 196 15.75 11.00 12.57
CA TYR A 196 16.91 11.18 13.44
C TYR A 196 17.89 12.19 12.82
N HIS A 197 18.05 13.33 13.49
CA HIS A 197 19.00 14.37 13.08
C HIS A 197 20.38 14.11 13.70
N ALA A 198 21.23 13.36 13.02
CA ALA A 198 22.62 13.18 13.44
C ALA A 198 23.44 14.46 13.21
N GLY A 199 24.22 14.87 14.22
CA GLY A 199 25.13 16.02 14.12
C GLY A 199 26.22 15.76 13.08
N GLY A 200 26.11 16.41 11.92
CA GLY A 200 27.05 16.28 10.79
C GLY A 200 26.38 16.05 9.43
N ALA A 201 25.16 15.49 9.41
CA ALA A 201 24.39 15.28 8.18
C ALA A 201 23.37 16.40 7.97
N ARG A 202 23.21 16.86 6.71
CA ARG A 202 22.18 17.85 6.35
C ARG A 202 20.79 17.22 6.20
N ALA A 203 20.71 15.95 5.86
CA ALA A 203 19.48 15.17 5.76
C ALA A 203 19.28 14.32 7.04
N PRO A 204 18.03 14.16 7.53
CA PRO A 204 17.74 13.23 8.62
C PRO A 204 17.93 11.78 8.17
N ILE A 205 18.41 10.95 9.09
CA ILE A 205 18.41 9.49 8.93
C ILE A 205 17.04 9.00 9.38
N LYS A 206 16.39 8.19 8.56
CA LYS A 206 15.04 7.68 8.83
C LYS A 206 15.13 6.38 9.61
N CYS A 207 14.62 6.36 10.83
CA CYS A 207 14.63 5.19 11.71
C CYS A 207 13.24 4.53 11.75
N PRO A 208 13.13 3.22 11.44
CA PRO A 208 11.88 2.48 11.51
C PRO A 208 11.43 2.28 12.96
N SER A 209 10.13 2.43 13.23
CA SER A 209 9.50 1.98 14.47
C SER A 209 8.84 0.60 14.31
N GLN A 210 8.09 0.20 15.34
CA GLN A 210 7.15 -0.91 15.27
C GLN A 210 6.12 -0.69 14.15
N VAL A 211 5.68 -1.79 13.54
CA VAL A 211 4.60 -1.82 12.56
C VAL A 211 3.27 -1.80 13.32
N ASP A 212 2.41 -0.87 12.95
CA ASP A 212 1.06 -0.72 13.47
C ASP A 212 0.08 -1.41 12.51
N PHE A 213 -0.65 -2.39 13.05
CA PHE A 213 -1.65 -3.15 12.32
C PHE A 213 -3.04 -2.54 12.55
N PRO A 214 -3.76 -2.14 11.49
CA PRO A 214 -5.05 -1.50 11.62
C PRO A 214 -6.13 -2.47 12.07
N GLN A 215 -7.24 -1.92 12.55
CA GLN A 215 -8.49 -2.65 12.66
C GLN A 215 -8.99 -3.05 11.26
N LEU A 216 -9.51 -4.26 11.11
CA LEU A 216 -10.15 -4.75 9.89
C LEU A 216 -11.66 -4.71 10.07
N SER A 217 -12.37 -4.18 9.07
CA SER A 217 -13.83 -4.16 9.04
C SER A 217 -14.34 -5.00 7.86
N PHE A 218 -15.27 -5.91 8.12
CA PHE A 218 -15.89 -6.74 7.08
C PHE A 218 -17.41 -6.84 7.30
N TYR A 219 -18.14 -7.17 6.23
CA TYR A 219 -19.60 -7.13 6.20
C TYR A 219 -20.17 -8.52 5.94
N VAL A 220 -21.09 -8.95 6.80
CA VAL A 220 -21.75 -10.26 6.74
C VAL A 220 -23.27 -10.06 6.70
N PRO A 221 -24.03 -10.89 5.97
CA PRO A 221 -25.50 -10.86 6.03
C PRO A 221 -26.02 -11.05 7.46
N GLU A 222 -27.09 -10.35 7.83
CA GLU A 222 -27.67 -10.41 9.18
C GLU A 222 -27.98 -11.84 9.65
N SER A 223 -28.37 -12.73 8.72
CA SER A 223 -28.62 -14.15 9.01
C SER A 223 -27.41 -14.92 9.56
N ASP A 224 -26.19 -14.49 9.22
CA ASP A 224 -24.93 -15.10 9.67
C ASP A 224 -24.27 -14.30 10.79
N ALA A 225 -24.87 -13.18 11.23
CA ALA A 225 -24.29 -12.30 12.23
C ALA A 225 -24.43 -12.84 13.67
N GLN A 226 -25.35 -13.77 13.90
CA GLN A 226 -25.69 -14.26 15.24
C GLN A 226 -24.50 -14.87 16.01
N PRO A 227 -23.64 -15.72 15.41
CA PRO A 227 -22.45 -16.23 16.09
C PRO A 227 -21.47 -15.13 16.53
N PHE A 228 -21.33 -14.06 15.75
CA PHE A 228 -20.45 -12.94 16.08
C PHE A 228 -20.99 -12.11 17.25
N LEU A 229 -22.32 -11.91 17.29
CA LEU A 229 -22.99 -11.26 18.41
C LEU A 229 -22.85 -12.05 19.71
N GLU A 230 -22.99 -13.38 19.65
CA GLU A 230 -22.81 -14.25 20.82
C GLU A 230 -21.38 -14.24 21.33
N HIS A 231 -20.38 -14.29 20.44
CA HIS A 231 -18.97 -14.17 20.81
C HIS A 231 -18.65 -12.81 21.42
N PHE A 232 -19.16 -11.74 20.83
CA PHE A 232 -19.01 -10.39 21.36
C PHE A 232 -19.69 -10.22 22.72
N ALA A 233 -20.87 -10.82 22.93
CA ALA A 233 -21.54 -10.82 24.23
C ALA A 233 -20.71 -11.55 25.31
N LYS A 234 -20.15 -12.72 24.98
CA LYS A 234 -19.31 -13.49 25.93
C LYS A 234 -18.03 -12.74 26.31
N ARG A 235 -17.32 -12.18 25.31
CA ARG A 235 -16.04 -11.52 25.56
C ARG A 235 -16.19 -10.07 26.01
N GLY A 236 -16.94 -9.28 25.27
CA GLY A 236 -17.11 -7.84 25.50
C GLY A 236 -18.00 -7.51 26.69
N VAL A 237 -19.07 -8.28 26.91
CA VAL A 237 -20.05 -8.01 27.99
C VAL A 237 -19.80 -8.87 29.22
N ALA A 238 -19.63 -10.18 29.05
CA ALA A 238 -19.41 -11.10 30.18
C ALA A 238 -17.95 -11.20 30.65
N GLY A 239 -17.00 -10.63 29.88
CA GLY A 239 -15.59 -10.58 30.26
C GLY A 239 -14.83 -11.91 30.15
N GLU A 240 -15.41 -12.91 29.47
CA GLU A 240 -14.71 -14.15 29.17
C GLU A 240 -13.53 -13.88 28.23
N ARG A 241 -12.44 -14.62 28.38
CA ARG A 241 -11.26 -14.53 27.49
C ARG A 241 -11.18 -15.77 26.61
N PRO A 242 -12.05 -15.92 25.59
CA PRO A 242 -11.86 -16.96 24.60
C PRO A 242 -10.51 -16.76 23.91
N GLY A 243 -9.90 -17.87 23.46
CA GLY A 243 -8.62 -17.83 22.75
C GLY A 243 -8.67 -16.87 21.57
N HIS A 244 -7.52 -16.26 21.27
CA HIS A 244 -7.44 -15.33 20.14
C HIS A 244 -7.73 -16.05 18.82
N LEU A 245 -8.49 -15.37 17.96
CA LEU A 245 -8.85 -15.89 16.65
C LEU A 245 -7.68 -15.71 15.68
N THR A 246 -7.58 -16.62 14.73
CA THR A 246 -6.68 -16.49 13.57
C THR A 246 -7.55 -16.45 12.33
N GLY A 247 -7.11 -15.74 11.30
CA GLY A 247 -7.86 -15.65 10.06
C GLY A 247 -6.98 -15.38 8.86
N MET A 248 -7.59 -15.44 7.69
CA MET A 248 -6.91 -15.29 6.41
C MET A 248 -7.82 -14.63 5.37
N ILE A 249 -7.22 -13.73 4.60
CA ILE A 249 -7.79 -13.14 3.38
C ILE A 249 -7.00 -13.70 2.21
N GLN A 250 -7.66 -14.44 1.35
CA GLN A 250 -7.08 -14.92 0.09
C GLN A 250 -7.73 -14.17 -1.06
N THR A 251 -6.93 -13.71 -2.00
CA THR A 251 -7.43 -13.18 -3.28
C THR A 251 -7.01 -14.10 -4.41
N PHE A 252 -7.84 -14.21 -5.43
CA PHE A 252 -7.60 -15.08 -6.58
C PHE A 252 -7.88 -14.33 -7.89
N ASP A 253 -7.27 -14.80 -8.97
CA ASP A 253 -7.57 -14.31 -10.30
C ASP A 253 -8.90 -14.91 -10.83
N ASN A 254 -9.37 -14.43 -11.98
CA ASN A 254 -10.54 -14.97 -12.68
C ASN A 254 -10.41 -16.48 -12.97
N ASP A 255 -9.19 -16.99 -13.16
CA ASP A 255 -8.91 -18.42 -13.34
C ASP A 255 -8.91 -19.22 -12.03
N GLY A 256 -9.14 -18.58 -10.89
CA GLY A 256 -9.16 -19.21 -9.57
C GLY A 256 -7.77 -19.52 -8.99
N THR A 257 -6.71 -18.96 -9.58
CA THR A 257 -5.36 -19.06 -9.04
C THR A 257 -5.15 -18.03 -7.94
N ASP A 258 -4.64 -18.45 -6.78
CA ASP A 258 -4.36 -17.56 -5.66
C ASP A 258 -3.29 -16.52 -6.05
N LEU A 259 -3.55 -15.24 -5.77
CA LEU A 259 -2.64 -14.12 -6.01
C LEU A 259 -1.79 -13.85 -4.77
N PHE A 260 -2.46 -13.57 -3.65
CA PHE A 260 -1.81 -13.43 -2.36
C PHE A 260 -2.71 -13.89 -1.22
N THR A 261 -2.07 -14.30 -0.14
CA THR A 261 -2.72 -14.62 1.13
C THR A 261 -2.19 -13.68 2.21
N LEU A 262 -3.11 -12.98 2.86
CA LEU A 262 -2.85 -12.23 4.08
C LEU A 262 -3.38 -13.04 5.26
N SER A 263 -2.49 -13.51 6.13
CA SER A 263 -2.88 -14.21 7.36
C SER A 263 -2.71 -13.28 8.54
N PHE A 264 -3.66 -13.29 9.47
CA PHE A 264 -3.61 -12.46 10.67
C PHE A 264 -3.86 -13.31 11.91
N LYS A 265 -3.15 -13.01 13.00
CA LYS A 265 -3.20 -13.75 14.28
C LYS A 265 -3.48 -12.80 15.42
N GLY A 266 -3.96 -13.35 16.53
CA GLY A 266 -4.28 -12.56 17.71
C GLY A 266 -5.57 -11.74 17.54
N ALA A 267 -6.43 -12.11 16.60
CA ALA A 267 -7.57 -11.32 16.21
C ALA A 267 -8.77 -11.52 17.14
N ASP A 268 -9.56 -10.48 17.29
CA ASP A 268 -10.78 -10.54 18.08
C ASP A 268 -11.75 -9.38 17.76
N ILE A 269 -13.02 -9.59 18.09
CA ILE A 269 -14.14 -8.73 17.69
C ILE A 269 -14.25 -7.53 18.63
N VAL A 270 -14.14 -6.33 18.07
CA VAL A 270 -14.25 -5.04 18.77
C VAL A 270 -15.68 -4.52 18.74
N ASN A 271 -16.35 -4.65 17.60
CA ASN A 271 -17.65 -4.06 17.38
C ASN A 271 -18.45 -4.86 16.35
N VAL A 272 -19.76 -4.95 16.58
CA VAL A 272 -20.72 -5.58 15.69
C VAL A 272 -21.88 -4.61 15.54
N GLN A 273 -21.96 -3.97 14.38
CA GLN A 273 -22.92 -2.91 14.10
C GLN A 273 -23.81 -3.30 12.91
N PRO A 274 -25.12 -3.51 13.11
CA PRO A 274 -26.06 -3.65 12.01
C PRO A 274 -26.11 -2.37 11.16
N ASP A 275 -26.15 -2.51 9.84
CA ASP A 275 -26.30 -1.35 8.96
C ASP A 275 -27.69 -0.72 9.11
N LYS A 276 -27.74 0.60 8.85
CA LYS A 276 -28.99 1.36 8.93
C LYS A 276 -29.99 0.80 7.92
N SER A 277 -31.14 0.34 8.42
CA SER A 277 -32.25 -0.13 7.59
C SER A 277 -33.16 1.03 7.21
N ASP A 278 -33.48 1.17 5.92
CA ASP A 278 -34.55 2.04 5.42
C ASP A 278 -35.72 1.17 4.93
N SER A 279 -36.96 1.61 5.17
CA SER A 279 -38.16 0.79 4.91
C SER A 279 -38.45 0.59 3.41
N GLY A 280 -37.71 1.25 2.52
CA GLY A 280 -37.89 1.19 1.06
C GLY A 280 -36.78 0.48 0.26
N SER A 281 -35.73 -0.03 0.90
CA SER A 281 -34.63 -0.71 0.19
C SER A 281 -34.77 -2.23 0.25
N GLU A 282 -34.74 -2.90 -0.91
CA GLU A 282 -34.72 -4.37 -1.05
C GLU A 282 -33.30 -4.98 -0.89
N ASP A 283 -32.34 -4.18 -0.41
CA ASP A 283 -30.96 -4.62 -0.25
C ASP A 283 -30.81 -5.64 0.89
N ILE A 284 -29.91 -6.61 0.70
CA ILE A 284 -29.57 -7.60 1.73
C ILE A 284 -29.02 -6.86 2.94
N LYS A 285 -29.64 -7.06 4.10
CA LYS A 285 -29.18 -6.46 5.35
C LYS A 285 -27.80 -6.99 5.72
N GLN A 286 -26.85 -6.08 5.86
CA GLN A 286 -25.48 -6.36 6.26
C GLN A 286 -25.23 -5.91 7.70
N VAL A 287 -24.31 -6.61 8.34
CA VAL A 287 -23.79 -6.27 9.67
C VAL A 287 -22.30 -6.05 9.51
N LYS A 288 -21.85 -4.86 9.91
CA LYS A 288 -20.44 -4.50 9.95
C LYS A 288 -19.81 -5.11 11.19
N ILE A 289 -18.76 -5.89 10.99
CA ILE A 289 -17.97 -6.51 12.04
C ILE A 289 -16.56 -5.93 11.98
N ASP A 290 -16.12 -5.45 13.13
CA ASP A 290 -14.84 -4.81 13.35
C ASP A 290 -13.96 -5.73 14.18
N ILE A 291 -12.77 -6.09 13.68
CA ILE A 291 -11.79 -6.91 14.39
C ILE A 291 -10.46 -6.16 14.54
N TYR A 292 -9.83 -6.29 15.71
CA TYR A 292 -8.43 -5.91 15.85
C TYR A 292 -7.53 -7.11 15.57
N THR A 293 -6.26 -6.88 15.25
CA THR A 293 -5.27 -7.94 14.99
C THR A 293 -3.93 -7.58 15.64
N GLU A 294 -3.25 -8.56 16.23
CA GLU A 294 -1.94 -8.33 16.87
C GLU A 294 -0.77 -8.51 15.90
N SER A 295 -0.92 -9.39 14.90
CA SER A 295 0.10 -9.58 13.87
C SER A 295 -0.53 -9.97 12.54
N MET A 296 0.09 -9.50 11.45
CA MET A 296 -0.25 -9.90 10.09
C MET A 296 0.99 -10.42 9.36
N SER A 297 0.79 -11.38 8.47
CA SER A 297 1.80 -11.89 7.54
C SER A 297 1.23 -11.89 6.13
N PHE A 298 2.02 -11.38 5.20
CA PHE A 298 1.72 -11.40 3.79
C PHE A 298 2.50 -12.53 3.11
N ALA A 299 1.87 -13.27 2.21
CA ALA A 299 2.51 -14.28 1.39
C ALA A 299 2.02 -14.13 -0.06
N TYR A 300 2.95 -13.90 -0.98
CA TYR A 300 2.65 -13.82 -2.40
C TYR A 300 2.78 -15.20 -3.07
N VAL A 301 1.78 -15.60 -3.85
CA VAL A 301 1.84 -16.84 -4.63
C VAL A 301 2.29 -16.49 -6.04
N ASP A 302 3.51 -16.92 -6.37
CA ASP A 302 4.04 -16.74 -7.70
C ASP A 302 3.41 -17.77 -8.65
N VAL A 303 2.39 -17.34 -9.39
CA VAL A 303 1.92 -18.06 -10.57
C VAL A 303 3.06 -17.98 -11.60
N GLN A 304 3.95 -18.96 -11.55
CA GLN A 304 4.82 -19.24 -12.69
C GLN A 304 3.91 -19.80 -13.77
N THR A 305 3.75 -19.04 -14.84
CA THR A 305 3.26 -19.53 -16.12
C THR A 305 4.19 -20.68 -16.50
N THR A 306 3.79 -21.91 -16.21
CA THR A 306 4.39 -23.10 -16.79
C THR A 306 4.19 -22.95 -18.29
N GLY A 307 5.31 -22.84 -19.02
CA GLY A 307 5.31 -22.72 -20.48
C GLY A 307 4.75 -23.95 -21.18
#